data_AF-A0A4Q6XL65-F1
#
_entry.id   AF-A0A4Q6XL65-F1
#
_cell.length_a   1.000
_cell.length_b   1.000
_cell.length_c   1.000
_cell.angle_alpha   90.00
_cell.angle_beta   90.00
_cell.angle_gamma   90.00
#
_symmetry.space_group_name_H-M   'P 1'
#
loop_
_entity.id
_entity.type
_entity.pdbx_description
1 polymer ?
#
loop_
_entity_poly.entity_id
_entity_poly.type
_entity_poly.pdbx_seq_one_letter_code
_entity_poly.pdbx_strand_id
1 'polypeptide(L)' 'MTDEAARIVALPLSFLGKGKWHIRAWLDGKRPPDLDRRTGTISYNTRLFIPLSANGGVTLILEP' A
#
# COMPACT_ATOMS: atom_id res chain seq x y z
N MET A 1 -1.30 8.56 -4.52
CA MET A 1 -1.84 8.68 -5.89
C MET A 1 -0.68 9.05 -6.81
N THR A 2 -0.76 8.70 -8.08
CA THR A 2 0.26 9.03 -9.10
C THR A 2 -0.35 9.82 -10.27
N ASP A 3 0.53 10.35 -11.11
CA ASP A 3 0.26 11.03 -12.37
C ASP A 3 0.19 10.03 -13.54
N GLU A 4 0.33 10.47 -14.79
CA GLU A 4 0.27 9.62 -15.99
C GLU A 4 1.36 8.54 -16.04
N ALA A 5 2.35 8.58 -15.16
CA ALA A 5 3.38 7.56 -15.06
C ALA A 5 3.05 6.53 -13.97
N ALA A 6 3.26 5.25 -14.30
CA ALA A 6 3.27 4.17 -13.30
C ALA A 6 4.53 4.27 -12.43
N ARG A 7 4.40 3.98 -11.13
CA ARG A 7 5.48 4.16 -10.14
C ARG A 7 5.49 3.04 -9.12
N ILE A 8 6.66 2.77 -8.53
CA ILE A 8 6.77 1.94 -7.32
C ILE A 8 7.15 2.86 -6.18
N VAL A 9 6.27 2.93 -5.17
CA VAL A 9 6.51 3.72 -3.96
C VAL A 9 7.07 2.82 -2.87
N ALA A 10 8.19 3.23 -2.28
CA ALA A 10 8.78 2.58 -1.12
C ALA A 10 8.35 3.31 0.16
N LEU A 11 7.44 2.71 0.94
CA LEU A 11 6.93 3.27 2.19
C LEU A 11 7.63 2.62 3.40
N PRO A 12 8.55 3.31 4.09
CA PRO A 12 9.07 2.84 5.38
C PRO A 12 7.99 2.95 6.46
N LEU A 13 7.86 1.92 7.29
CA LEU A 13 6.79 1.84 8.32
C LEU A 13 7.25 2.20 9.73
N SER A 14 8.43 2.82 9.85
CA SER A 14 9.00 3.20 11.14
C SER A 14 8.15 4.21 11.93
N PHE A 15 7.21 4.88 11.27
CA PHE A 15 6.26 5.80 11.89
C PHE A 15 5.16 5.10 12.71
N LEU A 16 4.92 3.79 12.51
CA LEU A 16 3.86 3.05 13.20
C LEU A 16 4.17 2.76 14.68
N GLY A 17 5.37 3.06 15.17
CA GLY A 17 5.76 2.66 16.52
C GLY A 17 5.93 1.15 16.65
N LYS A 18 6.61 0.69 17.71
CA LYS A 18 6.97 -0.73 17.87
C LYS A 18 5.72 -1.60 18.00
N GLY A 19 5.73 -2.75 17.33
CA GLY A 19 4.64 -3.72 17.40
C GLY A 19 4.38 -4.41 16.07
N LYS A 20 3.32 -5.22 16.04
CA LYS A 20 2.72 -5.75 14.81
C LYS A 20 1.47 -4.94 14.52
N TRP A 21 1.18 -4.78 13.24
CA TRP A 21 0.04 -4.01 12.76
C TRP A 21 -0.70 -4.85 11.72
N HIS A 22 -2.02 -4.86 11.81
CA HIS A 22 -2.86 -5.40 10.78
C HIS A 22 -3.02 -4.37 9.65
N ILE A 23 -2.79 -4.82 8.42
CA ILE A 23 -2.95 -4.00 7.23
C ILE A 23 -4.12 -4.48 6.40
N ARG A 24 -4.93 -3.54 5.93
CA ARG A 24 -5.87 -3.73 4.82
C ARG A 24 -5.50 -2.76 3.70
N ALA A 25 -5.34 -3.26 2.49
CA ALA A 25 -4.91 -2.50 1.32
C ALA A 25 -5.93 -2.63 0.19
N TRP A 26 -6.24 -1.50 -0.42
CA TRP A 26 -6.96 -1.40 -1.69
C TRP A 26 -5.99 -0.80 -2.71
N LEU A 27 -5.58 -1.62 -3.67
CA LEU A 27 -4.65 -1.28 -4.74
C LEU A 27 -5.37 -1.22 -6.08
N ASP A 28 -4.73 -0.55 -7.04
CA ASP A 28 -5.12 -0.63 -8.45
C ASP A 28 -5.20 -2.10 -8.92
N GLY A 29 -6.31 -2.48 -9.55
CA GLY A 29 -6.47 -3.76 -10.22
C GLY A 29 -5.84 -3.78 -11.62
N LYS A 30 -6.03 -4.89 -12.36
CA LYS A 30 -5.43 -5.08 -13.68
C LYS A 30 -5.92 -4.09 -14.74
N ARG A 31 -7.13 -3.55 -14.58
CA ARG A 31 -7.77 -2.58 -15.48
C ARG A 31 -8.80 -1.77 -14.69
N PRO A 32 -9.10 -0.53 -15.06
CA PRO A 32 -10.20 0.21 -14.43
C PRO A 32 -11.56 -0.49 -14.67
N PRO A 33 -12.46 -0.54 -13.67
CA PRO A 33 -12.36 -0.04 -12.30
C PRO A 33 -11.93 -1.12 -11.27
N ASP A 34 -11.25 -2.19 -11.70
CA ASP A 34 -10.90 -3.32 -10.85
C ASP A 34 -10.00 -2.87 -9.68
N LEU A 35 -10.20 -3.49 -8.51
CA LEU A 35 -9.39 -3.28 -7.31
C LEU A 35 -8.79 -4.59 -6.84
N ASP A 36 -7.51 -4.59 -6.48
CA ASP A 36 -6.87 -5.67 -5.72
C ASP A 36 -6.98 -5.35 -4.22
N ARG A 37 -7.48 -6.30 -3.44
CA ARG A 37 -7.64 -6.16 -1.99
C ARG A 37 -6.73 -7.15 -1.29
N ARG A 38 -5.88 -6.63 -0.41
CA ARG A 38 -4.94 -7.45 0.36
C ARG A 38 -5.07 -7.17 1.84
N THR A 39 -4.86 -8.20 2.64
CA THR A 39 -4.74 -8.08 4.09
C THR A 39 -3.49 -8.79 4.57
N GLY A 40 -2.98 -8.38 5.72
CA GLY A 40 -1.78 -9.01 6.27
C GLY A 40 -1.42 -8.47 7.64
N THR A 41 -0.27 -8.92 8.12
CA THR A 41 0.37 -8.39 9.33
C THR A 41 1.75 -7.88 8.96
N ILE A 42 2.09 -6.68 9.41
CA ILE A 42 3.36 -6.01 9.15
C ILE A 42 3.99 -5.55 10.47
N SER A 43 5.26 -5.21 10.42
CA SER A 43 6.03 -4.68 11.55
C SER A 43 6.60 -3.31 11.20
N TYR A 44 6.78 -2.47 12.21
CA TYR A 44 7.30 -1.10 12.08
C TYR A 44 8.67 -1.00 11.41
N ASN A 45 9.48 -2.05 11.48
CA ASN A 45 10.81 -2.10 10.87
C ASN A 45 10.80 -2.59 9.42
N THR A 46 9.63 -2.70 8.79
CA THR A 46 9.50 -3.14 7.40
C THR A 46 9.29 -1.97 6.44
N ARG A 47 9.52 -2.24 5.16
CA ARG A 47 9.28 -1.30 4.06
C ARG A 47 8.34 -1.96 3.07
N LEU A 48 7.25 -1.28 2.73
CA LEU A 48 6.32 -1.73 1.70
C LEU A 48 6.73 -1.17 0.35
N PHE A 49 6.72 -2.02 -0.67
CA PHE A 49 6.89 -1.62 -2.06
C PHE A 49 5.52 -1.71 -2.72
N ILE A 50 4.99 -0.58 -3.11
CA ILE A 50 3.61 -0.46 -3.60
C ILE A 50 3.67 -0.07 -5.07
N PRO A 51 3.32 -0.98 -5.99
CA PRO A 51 3.15 -0.62 -7.39
C PRO A 51 1.86 0.19 -7.54
N LEU A 52 1.95 1.33 -8.23
CA LEU A 52 0.83 2.17 -8.62
C LEU A 52 0.75 2.21 -10.14
N SER A 53 -0.44 1.97 -10.67
CA SER A 53 -0.74 2.14 -12.09
C SER A 53 -0.77 3.63 -12.45
N ALA A 54 -0.57 3.97 -13.71
CA ALA A 54 -0.73 5.35 -14.19
C ALA A 54 -2.11 5.91 -13.82
N ASN A 55 -2.15 7.15 -13.32
CA ASN A 55 -3.31 7.84 -12.74
C ASN A 55 -4.01 7.07 -11.60
N GLY A 56 -3.32 6.09 -11.02
CA GLY A 56 -3.84 5.20 -10.00
C GLY A 56 -3.45 5.60 -8.58
N GLY A 57 -3.71 4.69 -7.65
CA GLY A 57 -3.48 4.93 -6.24
C GLY A 57 -3.57 3.70 -5.37
N VAL A 58 -3.34 3.95 -4.08
CA VAL A 58 -3.47 2.94 -3.04
C VAL A 58 -4.09 3.59 -1.82
N THR A 59 -4.93 2.84 -1.13
CA THR A 59 -5.38 3.16 0.22
C THR A 59 -4.96 2.05 1.15
N LEU A 60 -4.27 2.42 2.23
CA LEU A 60 -3.83 1.50 3.28
C LEU A 60 -4.50 1.89 4.60
N ILE A 61 -5.09 0.91 5.28
CA ILE A 61 -5.58 1.04 6.66
C ILE A 61 -4.66 0.19 7.53
N LEU A 62 -4.16 0.80 8.60
CA LEU A 62 -3.19 0.22 9.53
C LEU A 62 -3.81 0.26 10.93
N GLU A 63 -3.98 -0.91 11.53
CA GLU A 63 -4.59 -1.09 12.85
C GLU A 63 -3.59 -1.78 13.78
N PRO A 64 -3.51 -1.38 15.07
CA PRO A 64 -2.68 -2.06 16.06
C PRO A 64 -3.06 -3.53 16.28
#